data_AF-A0A8T1QCI9-F1
#
_entry.id   AF-A0A8T1QCI9-F1
#
_cell.length_a   1.000
_cell.length_b   1.000
_cell.length_c   1.000
_cell.angle_alpha   90.00
_cell.angle_beta   90.00
_cell.angle_gamma   90.00
#
_symmetry.space_group_name_H-M   'P 1'
#
loop_
_entity.id
_entity.type
_entity.pdbx_description
1 polymer ?
#
loop_
_entity_poly.entity_id
_entity_poly.type
_entity_poly.pdbx_seq_one_letter_code
_entity_poly.pdbx_strand_id
1 'polypeptide(L)'
;MLDSNFNAKLGDFGLARLVDHAKGSETTVLAGTFGYMAPECVTTGKASKESDVYSFGIVALEIACGRKPINPKAPEDQVVLVEWVWELYGKGEVLGAADPRLGGDFDGEQMERLIIVDNFILSNY
;
A
#
# COMPACT_ATOMS: atom_id res chain seq x y z
N MET A 1 -5.49 -9.10 11.16
CA MET A 1 -6.46 -9.17 12.28
C MET A 1 -5.99 -8.25 13.40
N LEU A 2 -6.90 -7.82 14.28
CA LEU A 2 -6.59 -7.04 15.48
C LEU A 2 -7.03 -7.84 16.72
N ASP A 3 -6.25 -7.79 17.80
CA ASP A 3 -6.68 -8.32 19.09
C ASP A 3 -7.45 -7.26 19.92
N SER A 4 -7.86 -7.62 21.14
CA SER A 4 -8.62 -6.73 22.03
C SER A 4 -7.88 -5.45 22.43
N ASN A 5 -6.55 -5.43 22.27
CA ASN A 5 -5.70 -4.28 22.57
C ASN A 5 -5.27 -3.55 21.29
N PHE A 6 -5.91 -3.82 20.15
CA PHE A 6 -5.60 -3.26 18.83
C PHE A 6 -4.20 -3.61 18.30
N ASN A 7 -3.55 -4.67 18.80
CA ASN A 7 -2.30 -5.12 18.19
C ASN A 7 -2.57 -5.78 16.85
N ALA A 8 -1.80 -5.39 15.83
CA ALA A 8 -1.87 -5.98 14.51
C ALA A 8 -1.29 -7.40 14.49
N LYS A 9 -2.03 -8.33 13.88
CA LYS A 9 -1.62 -9.70 13.61
C LYS A 9 -1.76 -9.97 12.12
N LEU A 10 -0.63 -10.20 11.44
CA LEU A 10 -0.61 -10.60 10.04
C LEU A 10 -1.10 -12.04 9.91
N GLY A 11 -1.90 -12.31 8.89
CA GLY A 11 -2.51 -13.62 8.64
C GLY A 11 -2.75 -13.80 7.14
N ASP A 12 -3.44 -14.88 6.79
CA ASP A 12 -3.69 -15.29 5.39
C ASP A 12 -2.41 -15.58 4.59
N PHE A 13 -1.66 -16.56 5.06
CA PHE A 13 -0.45 -17.06 4.39
C PHE A 13 -0.77 -18.07 3.26
N GLY A 14 -2.01 -18.10 2.74
CA GLY A 14 -2.44 -19.06 1.72
C GLY A 14 -1.67 -18.97 0.40
N LEU A 15 -1.05 -17.82 0.13
CA LEU A 15 -0.18 -17.56 -1.01
C LEU A 15 1.30 -17.37 -0.62
N ALA A 16 1.63 -17.48 0.68
CA ALA A 16 3.00 -17.27 1.15
C ALA A 16 3.92 -18.39 0.66
N ARG A 17 5.17 -18.06 0.35
CA ARG A 17 6.14 -19.01 -0.19
C ARG A 17 7.44 -18.98 0.59
N LEU A 18 7.93 -20.16 0.94
CA LEU A 18 9.30 -20.36 1.39
C LEU A 18 10.20 -20.39 0.16
N VAL A 19 11.08 -19.41 0.03
CA VAL A 19 12.08 -19.36 -1.04
C VAL A 19 13.32 -20.11 -0.57
N ASP A 20 13.63 -21.24 -1.21
CA ASP A 20 14.92 -21.91 -1.03
C ASP A 20 16.00 -21.11 -1.79
N HIS A 21 17.01 -20.62 -1.07
CA HIS A 21 18.08 -19.77 -1.62
C HIS A 21 18.83 -20.44 -2.78
N ALA A 22 18.77 -21.77 -2.90
CA ALA A 22 19.44 -22.54 -3.94
C ALA A 22 18.67 -22.64 -5.27
N LYS A 23 17.34 -22.38 -5.29
CA LYS A 23 16.49 -22.69 -6.46
C LYS A 23 15.71 -21.50 -7.03
N GLY A 24 15.70 -20.35 -6.36
CA GLY A 24 14.97 -19.17 -6.81
C GLY A 24 13.43 -19.36 -6.74
N SER A 25 12.70 -18.27 -6.94
CA SER A 25 11.23 -18.27 -6.91
C SER A 25 10.68 -18.92 -8.19
N GLU A 26 10.11 -20.12 -8.08
CA GLU A 26 9.48 -20.80 -9.22
C GLU A 26 8.18 -20.07 -9.62
N THR A 27 8.03 -19.67 -10.88
CA THR A 27 6.85 -18.95 -11.40
C THR A 27 5.53 -19.71 -11.12
N THR A 28 4.50 -19.00 -10.66
CA THR A 28 3.12 -19.53 -10.60
C THR A 28 2.11 -18.50 -11.12
N VAL A 29 0.94 -19.01 -11.51
CA VAL A 29 -0.25 -18.28 -11.98
C VAL A 29 -0.44 -16.95 -11.24
N LEU A 30 -0.65 -15.87 -11.99
CA LEU A 30 -0.91 -14.53 -11.48
C LEU A 30 -2.01 -14.59 -10.40
N ALA A 31 -1.61 -14.50 -9.14
CA ALA A 31 -2.49 -14.58 -7.98
C ALA A 31 -2.13 -13.46 -7.02
N GLY A 32 -3.11 -12.61 -6.70
CA GLY A 32 -2.94 -11.47 -5.82
C GLY A 32 -4.19 -10.60 -5.82
N THR A 33 -4.28 -9.69 -4.84
CA THR A 33 -5.43 -8.79 -4.72
C THR A 33 -5.20 -7.55 -5.56
N PHE A 34 -6.10 -7.29 -6.50
CA PHE A 34 -6.05 -6.11 -7.36
C PHE A 34 -6.02 -4.82 -6.52
N GLY A 35 -5.12 -3.89 -6.86
CA GLY A 35 -4.85 -2.66 -6.10
C GLY A 35 -3.71 -2.78 -5.08
N TYR A 36 -3.24 -3.99 -4.76
CA TYR A 36 -2.10 -4.22 -3.85
C TYR A 36 -0.90 -4.85 -4.56
N MET A 37 -1.11 -5.45 -5.74
CA MET A 37 -0.04 -6.10 -6.49
C MET A 37 0.92 -5.08 -7.07
N ALA A 38 2.21 -5.32 -6.85
CA ALA A 38 3.28 -4.58 -7.50
C ALA A 38 3.26 -4.79 -9.03
N PRO A 39 3.63 -3.78 -9.84
CA PRO A 39 3.54 -3.84 -11.30
C PRO A 39 4.40 -4.97 -11.92
N GLU A 40 5.55 -5.27 -11.33
CA GLU A 40 6.41 -6.39 -11.71
C GLU A 40 5.75 -7.74 -11.42
N CYS A 41 4.93 -7.86 -10.38
CA CYS A 41 4.13 -9.07 -10.13
C CYS A 41 3.09 -9.28 -11.22
N VAL A 42 2.43 -8.20 -11.68
CA VAL A 42 1.45 -8.26 -12.78
C VAL A 42 2.10 -8.67 -14.09
N THR A 43 3.30 -8.16 -14.36
CA THR A 43 4.00 -8.37 -15.63
C THR A 43 4.72 -9.73 -15.67
N THR A 44 5.38 -10.12 -14.58
CA THR A 44 6.28 -11.28 -14.56
C THR A 44 5.68 -12.50 -13.86
N GLY A 45 4.60 -12.32 -13.10
CA GLY A 45 4.04 -13.35 -12.23
C GLY A 45 4.95 -13.75 -11.06
N LYS A 46 6.00 -12.97 -10.78
CA LYS A 46 6.98 -13.26 -9.73
C LYS A 46 6.79 -12.33 -8.55
N ALA A 47 6.47 -12.91 -7.40
CA ALA A 47 6.58 -12.23 -6.12
C ALA A 47 8.04 -12.23 -5.62
N SER A 48 8.43 -11.12 -5.00
CA SER A 48 9.71 -10.91 -4.34
C SER A 48 9.52 -10.18 -3.00
N LYS A 49 10.62 -9.95 -2.28
CA LYS A 49 10.56 -9.15 -1.04
C LYS A 49 10.15 -7.71 -1.33
N GLU A 50 10.58 -7.18 -2.46
CA GLU A 50 10.28 -5.84 -2.96
C GLU A 50 8.78 -5.71 -3.25
N SER A 51 8.16 -6.70 -3.91
CA SER A 51 6.72 -6.68 -4.14
C SER A 51 5.88 -6.75 -2.86
N ASP A 52 6.39 -7.41 -1.82
CA ASP A 52 5.76 -7.40 -0.49
C ASP A 52 5.85 -6.01 0.16
N VAL A 53 6.99 -5.32 0.00
CA VAL A 53 7.19 -3.94 0.47
C VAL A 53 6.25 -2.96 -0.27
N TYR A 54 6.07 -3.13 -1.58
CA TYR A 54 5.07 -2.35 -2.34
C TYR A 54 3.66 -2.55 -1.76
N SER A 55 3.26 -3.82 -1.59
CA SER A 55 1.93 -4.16 -1.05
C SER A 55 1.72 -3.58 0.34
N PHE A 56 2.76 -3.57 1.17
CA PHE A 56 2.74 -2.96 2.50
C PHE A 56 2.57 -1.43 2.43
N GLY A 57 3.27 -0.75 1.52
CA GLY A 57 3.11 0.70 1.32
C GLY A 57 1.69 1.09 0.94
N ILE A 58 1.01 0.27 0.13
CA ILE A 58 -0.42 0.46 -0.19
C ILE A 58 -1.29 0.36 1.07
N VAL A 59 -1.05 -0.63 1.94
CA VAL A 59 -1.79 -0.79 3.20
C VAL A 59 -1.55 0.39 4.14
N ALA A 60 -0.31 0.88 4.22
CA ALA A 60 0.03 2.03 5.04
C ALA A 60 -0.69 3.30 4.56
N LEU A 61 -0.74 3.56 3.24
CA LEU A 61 -1.53 4.64 2.67
C LEU A 61 -3.04 4.45 2.90
N GLU A 62 -3.57 3.23 2.76
CA GLU A 62 -4.99 2.94 3.03
C GLU A 62 -5.36 3.29 4.48
N ILE A 63 -4.48 2.99 5.44
CA ILE A 63 -4.67 3.34 6.85
C ILE A 63 -4.58 4.85 7.06
N ALA A 64 -3.54 5.50 6.54
CA ALA A 64 -3.31 6.94 6.70
C ALA A 64 -4.45 7.77 6.12
N CYS A 65 -4.97 7.37 4.96
CA CYS A 65 -6.00 8.11 4.23
C CYS A 65 -7.42 7.65 4.55
N GLY A 66 -7.59 6.48 5.18
CA GLY A 66 -8.91 5.88 5.42
C GLY A 66 -9.65 5.50 4.15
N ARG A 67 -8.93 5.28 3.04
CA ARG A 67 -9.47 5.09 1.69
C ARG A 67 -8.96 3.79 1.10
N LYS A 68 -9.84 3.06 0.42
CA LYS A 68 -9.43 1.88 -0.35
C LYS A 68 -8.45 2.26 -1.47
N PRO A 69 -7.45 1.41 -1.79
CA PRO A 69 -6.48 1.67 -2.85
C PRO A 69 -7.12 1.95 -4.21
N ILE A 70 -8.24 1.28 -4.48
CA ILE A 70 -9.06 1.50 -5.67
C ILE A 70 -10.51 1.74 -5.22
N ASN A 71 -11.04 2.92 -5.52
CA ASN A 71 -12.41 3.30 -5.21
C ASN A 71 -13.13 3.81 -6.47
N PRO A 72 -13.86 2.93 -7.19
CA PRO A 72 -14.58 3.31 -8.41
C PRO A 72 -15.71 4.33 -8.21
N LYS A 73 -16.07 4.62 -6.94
CA LYS A 73 -17.09 5.63 -6.59
C LYS A 73 -16.48 7.00 -6.30
N ALA A 74 -15.16 7.12 -6.27
CA ALA A 74 -14.48 8.39 -6.10
C ALA A 74 -14.52 9.20 -7.42
N PRO A 75 -14.24 10.52 -7.36
CA PRO A 75 -13.94 11.31 -8.55
C PRO A 75 -12.84 10.66 -9.40
N GLU A 76 -12.85 10.91 -10.71
CA GLU A 76 -11.96 10.26 -11.69
C GLU A 76 -10.46 10.40 -11.34
N ASP A 77 -10.06 11.58 -10.88
CA ASP A 77 -8.72 11.94 -10.39
C ASP A 77 -8.35 11.31 -9.04
N GLN A 78 -9.26 10.56 -8.43
CA GLN A 78 -9.06 9.96 -7.10
C GLN A 78 -9.50 8.51 -7.00
N VAL A 79 -9.73 7.85 -8.14
CA VAL A 79 -10.06 6.42 -8.18
C VAL A 79 -8.89 5.59 -7.65
N VAL A 80 -7.66 5.96 -8.00
CA VAL A 80 -6.43 5.28 -7.56
C VAL A 80 -5.80 6.09 -6.44
N LEU A 81 -5.65 5.47 -5.28
CA LEU A 81 -5.15 6.13 -4.06
C LEU A 81 -3.75 6.71 -4.25
N VAL A 82 -2.85 5.94 -4.85
CA VAL A 82 -1.44 6.31 -5.03
C VAL A 82 -1.30 7.53 -5.93
N GLU A 83 -2.04 7.56 -7.06
CA GLU A 83 -2.02 8.68 -8.00
C GLU A 83 -2.52 9.97 -7.32
N TRP A 84 -3.61 9.88 -6.57
CA TRP A 84 -4.15 11.02 -5.82
C TRP A 84 -3.18 11.54 -4.74
N VAL A 85 -2.55 10.65 -3.98
CA VAL A 85 -1.53 11.05 -2.98
C VAL A 85 -0.32 11.70 -3.66
N TRP A 86 0.11 11.18 -4.82
CA TRP A 86 1.20 11.75 -5.60
C TRP A 86 0.89 13.18 -6.06
N GLU A 87 -0.34 13.44 -6.50
CA GLU A 87 -0.76 14.79 -6.85
C GLU A 87 -0.72 15.76 -5.67
N LEU A 88 -1.19 15.33 -4.49
CA LEU A 88 -1.13 16.14 -3.27
C LEU A 88 0.31 16.41 -2.85
N TYR A 89 1.19 15.41 -2.98
CA TYR A 89 2.62 15.59 -2.74
C TYR A 89 3.22 16.64 -3.68
N GLY A 90 2.92 16.58 -4.97
CA GLY A 90 3.37 17.57 -5.95
C GLY A 90 2.87 19.00 -5.68
N LYS A 91 1.72 19.14 -5.00
CA LYS A 91 1.15 20.43 -4.59
C LYS A 91 1.66 20.92 -3.22
N GLY A 92 2.39 20.09 -2.48
CA GLY A 92 2.79 20.38 -1.10
C GLY A 92 1.64 20.28 -0.09
N GLU A 93 0.57 19.56 -0.43
CA GLU A 93 -0.67 19.45 0.36
C GLU A 93 -0.86 18.02 0.92
N VAL A 94 0.23 17.33 1.25
CA VAL A 94 0.25 15.91 1.66
C VAL A 94 -0.70 15.63 2.83
N LEU A 95 -0.78 16.53 3.81
CA LEU A 95 -1.69 16.37 4.96
C LEU A 95 -3.17 16.39 4.57
N GLY A 96 -3.51 16.91 3.39
CA GLY A 96 -4.85 16.80 2.82
C GLY A 96 -5.25 15.36 2.47
N ALA A 97 -4.27 14.43 2.43
CA ALA A 97 -4.55 13.02 2.21
C ALA A 97 -5.02 12.29 3.48
N ALA A 98 -4.78 12.86 4.67
CA ALA A 98 -5.09 12.22 5.94
C ALA A 98 -6.59 11.89 6.08
N ASP A 99 -6.90 10.79 6.78
CA ASP A 99 -8.27 10.31 6.97
C ASP A 99 -9.17 11.41 7.58
N PRO A 100 -10.21 11.87 6.86
CA PRO A 100 -11.11 12.91 7.34
C PRO A 100 -11.82 12.54 8.66
N ARG A 101 -11.96 11.24 8.96
CA ARG A 101 -12.59 10.74 10.19
C ARG A 101 -11.76 11.01 11.43
N LEU A 102 -10.45 11.24 11.29
CA LEU A 102 -9.58 11.64 12.39
C LEU A 102 -9.84 13.09 12.81
N GLY A 103 -10.42 13.94 11.95
CA GLY A 103 -10.78 15.31 12.31
C GLY A 103 -9.60 16.17 12.76
N GLY A 104 -8.38 15.84 12.33
CA GLY A 104 -7.14 16.49 12.78
C GLY A 104 -6.52 15.92 14.06
N ASP A 105 -7.10 14.85 14.63
CA ASP A 105 -6.55 14.15 15.79
C ASP A 105 -5.43 13.17 15.39
N PHE A 106 -4.32 13.74 14.93
CA PHE A 106 -3.09 13.02 14.61
C PHE A 106 -1.87 13.93 14.75
N ASP A 107 -0.70 13.32 14.90
CA ASP A 107 0.57 14.05 14.80
C ASP A 107 0.89 14.35 13.33
N GLY A 108 0.92 15.64 12.98
CA GLY A 108 1.13 16.07 11.59
C GLY A 108 2.49 15.67 11.02
N GLU A 109 3.55 15.68 11.83
CA GLU A 109 4.90 15.32 11.37
C GLU A 109 4.99 13.81 11.11
N GLN A 110 4.39 12.98 11.99
CA GLN A 110 4.33 11.54 11.78
C GLN A 110 3.46 11.16 10.58
N MET A 111 2.31 11.83 10.42
CA MET A 111 1.41 11.61 9.29
C MET A 111 2.08 11.95 7.96
N GLU A 112 2.73 13.10 7.88
CA GLU A 112 3.47 13.52 6.70
C GLU A 112 4.60 12.54 6.38
N ARG A 113 5.38 12.12 7.38
CA ARG A 113 6.46 11.13 7.19
C ARG A 113 5.95 9.80 6.67
N LEU A 114 4.86 9.29 7.24
CA LEU A 114 4.25 8.04 6.80
C LEU A 114 3.88 8.13 5.31
N ILE A 115 3.09 9.15 4.96
CA ILE A 115 2.63 9.33 3.58
C ILE A 115 3.79 9.53 2.61
N ILE A 116 4.80 10.34 2.96
CA ILE A 116 5.94 10.60 2.07
C ILE A 116 6.80 9.36 1.87
N VAL A 117 7.10 8.61 2.95
CA VAL A 117 7.93 7.40 2.85
C VAL A 117 7.23 6.36 2.00
N ASP A 118 5.94 6.13 2.23
CA ASP A 118 5.16 5.16 1.47
C ASP A 118 5.01 5.59 0.01
N ASN A 119 4.73 6.88 -0.24
CA ASN A 119 4.66 7.43 -1.58
C ASN A 119 6.01 7.29 -2.34
N PHE A 120 7.13 7.51 -1.65
CA PHE A 120 8.46 7.31 -2.22
C PHE A 120 8.69 5.83 -2.56
N ILE A 121 8.37 4.91 -1.65
CA ILE A 121 8.47 3.45 -1.90
C ILE A 121 7.70 3.10 -3.16
N LEU A 122 6.44 3.55 -3.29
CA LEU A 122 5.57 3.22 -4.40
C LEU A 122 6.00 3.82 -5.74
N SER A 123 6.68 4.98 -5.73
CA SER A 123 7.19 5.64 -6.94
C SER A 123 8.45 5.01 -7.55
N ASN A 124 9.11 4.11 -6.82
CA ASN A 124 10.31 3.40 -7.29
C ASN A 124 9.99 2.06 -7.97
N TYR A 125 8.71 1.79 -8.28
CA TYR A 125 8.23 0.60 -9.00
C TYR A 125 7.57 0.96 -10.34
#